data_AF-A0A257JDG0-F1
#
_entry.id   AF-A0A257JDG0-F1
#
_cell.length_a   1.000
_cell.length_b   1.000
_cell.length_c   1.000
_cell.angle_alpha   90.00
_cell.angle_beta   90.00
_cell.angle_gamma   90.00
#
_symmetry.space_group_name_H-M   'P 1'
#
loop_
_entity.id
_entity.type
_entity.pdbx_description
1 polymer ?
#
loop_
_entity_poly.entity_id
_entity_poly.type
_entity_poly.pdbx_seq_one_letter_code
_entity_poly.pdbx_strand_id
1 'polypeptide(L)' 'VLKSLRAAGINIVAIHHHMTHESPRYLFLHYWGRGSVANLTAALQKTLALQVAAK' A
#
# COMPACT_ATOMS: atom_id res chain seq x y z
N VAL A 1 -0.28 -1.51 -6.15
CA VAL A 1 -0.22 -0.95 -4.77
C VAL A 1 0.63 0.32 -4.66
N LEU A 2 1.97 0.26 -4.77
CA LEU A 2 2.86 1.43 -4.53
C LEU A 2 2.52 2.68 -5.38
N LYS A 3 2.30 2.50 -6.68
CA LYS A 3 1.89 3.59 -7.60
C LYS A 3 0.56 4.23 -7.19
N SER A 4 -0.40 3.43 -6.71
CA SER A 4 -1.71 3.90 -6.26
C SER A 4 -1.58 4.81 -5.04
N LEU A 5 -0.79 4.38 -4.05
CA LEU A 5 -0.52 5.19 -2.85
C LEU A 5 0.14 6.52 -3.21
N ARG A 6 1.19 6.48 -4.04
CA ARG A 6 1.91 7.69 -4.47
C ARG A 6 1.02 8.65 -5.26
N ALA A 7 0.20 8.14 -6.18
CA ALA A 7 -0.75 8.95 -6.94
C ALA A 7 -1.80 9.62 -6.04
N ALA A 8 -2.14 9.00 -4.90
CA ALA A 8 -3.05 9.56 -3.91
C ALA A 8 -2.35 10.48 -2.87
N GLY A 9 -1.06 10.78 -3.04
CA GLY A 9 -0.30 11.59 -2.08
C GLY A 9 0.02 10.88 -0.76
N ILE A 10 -0.16 9.56 -0.69
CA ILE A 10 0.25 8.75 0.46
C ILE A 10 1.72 8.36 0.29
N ASN A 11 2.55 8.76 1.24
CA ASN A 11 3.98 8.53 1.23
C ASN A 11 4.30 7.09 1.64
N ILE A 12 5.23 6.49 0.91
CA ILE A 12 5.84 5.21 1.28
C ILE A 12 7.02 5.54 2.17
N VAL A 13 6.98 5.13 3.44
CA VAL A 13 8.02 5.48 4.42
C VAL A 13 9.03 4.35 4.62
N ALA A 14 8.64 3.10 4.39
CA ALA A 14 9.57 1.97 4.34
C ALA A 14 8.98 0.77 3.57
N ILE A 15 9.85 0.02 2.90
CA ILE A 15 9.55 -1.28 2.28
C ILE A 15 10.55 -2.27 2.85
N HIS A 16 10.07 -3.37 3.40
CA HIS A 16 10.97 -4.39 3.95
C HIS A 16 10.30 -5.77 3.94
N HIS A 17 11.12 -6.78 4.22
CA HIS A 17 10.76 -8.19 4.18
C HIS A 17 11.47 -8.93 5.32
N HIS A 18 10.77 -9.85 5.97
CA HIS A 18 11.24 -10.51 7.20
C HIS A 18 11.47 -12.02 7.05
N MET A 19 11.06 -12.64 5.95
CA MET A 19 11.10 -14.09 5.80
C MET A 19 12.14 -14.51 4.77
N THR A 20 12.48 -15.78 4.73
CA THR A 20 13.31 -16.35 3.65
C THR A 20 12.57 -17.55 3.06
N HIS A 21 12.83 -17.87 1.79
CA HIS A 21 12.29 -19.07 1.09
C HIS A 21 10.76 -19.13 0.90
N GLU A 22 10.04 -18.04 1.10
CA GLU A 22 8.61 -17.95 0.80
C GLU A 22 8.33 -17.86 -0.72
N SER A 23 7.18 -18.39 -1.15
CA SER A 23 6.65 -18.22 -2.50
C SER A 23 5.11 -18.22 -2.46
N PRO A 24 4.44 -17.15 -2.91
CA PRO A 24 5.00 -15.91 -3.44
C PRO A 24 5.67 -15.06 -2.35
N ARG A 25 6.52 -14.11 -2.78
CA ARG A 25 7.15 -13.16 -1.85
C ARG A 25 6.12 -12.21 -1.24
N TYR A 26 6.18 -12.04 0.07
CA TYR A 26 5.47 -11.06 0.85
C TYR A 26 6.36 -9.82 1.05
N LEU A 27 5.80 -8.64 0.85
CA LEU A 27 6.47 -7.37 1.16
C LEU A 27 5.62 -6.60 2.17
N PHE A 28 6.28 -6.08 3.20
CA PHE A 28 5.65 -5.23 4.21
C PHE A 28 5.89 -3.76 3.85
N LEU A 29 4.83 -2.98 3.92
CA LEU A 29 4.83 -1.57 3.56
C LEU A 29 4.41 -0.72 4.75
N HIS A 30 5.28 0.19 5.15
CA HIS A 30 4.89 1.31 6.00
C HIS A 30 4.54 2.50 5.11
N TYR A 31 3.41 3.14 5.37
CA TYR A 31 2.96 4.31 4.63
C TYR A 31 2.36 5.36 5.55
N TRP A 32 2.41 6.61 5.11
CA TRP A 32 1.90 7.76 5.87
C TRP A 32 1.17 8.73 4.95
N GLY A 33 0.02 9.21 5.39
CA GLY A 33 -0.78 10.20 4.66
C GLY A 33 -1.54 11.10 5.63
N ARG A 34 -1.86 12.31 5.18
CA ARG A 34 -2.70 13.27 5.90
C ARG A 34 -3.72 13.88 4.95
N GLY A 35 -4.89 14.23 5.48
CA GLY A 35 -5.98 14.82 4.71
C GLY A 35 -7.32 14.56 5.38
N SER A 36 -8.41 14.85 4.67
CA SER A 36 -9.74 14.49 5.14
C SER A 36 -9.91 12.98 5.23
N VAL A 37 -10.73 12.53 6.18
CA VAL A 37 -11.08 11.11 6.33
C VAL A 37 -11.62 10.54 5.01
N ALA A 38 -12.48 11.29 4.31
CA ALA A 38 -13.04 10.87 3.03
C ALA A 38 -11.96 10.58 1.97
N ASN A 39 -10.98 11.48 1.82
CA ASN A 39 -9.91 11.30 0.83
C ASN A 39 -8.99 10.13 1.18
N LEU A 40 -8.63 9.99 2.46
CA LEU A 40 -7.79 8.89 2.92
C LEU A 40 -8.49 7.54 2.74
N THR A 41 -9.76 7.44 3.13
CA THR A 41 -10.53 6.20 2.97
C THR A 41 -10.70 5.82 1.50
N ALA A 42 -11.06 6.76 0.62
CA ALA A 42 -11.19 6.48 -0.80
C ALA A 42 -9.87 6.00 -1.43
N ALA A 43 -8.74 6.63 -1.08
CA ALA A 43 -7.42 6.24 -1.55
C ALA A 43 -7.01 4.84 -1.09
N LEU A 44 -7.26 4.51 0.19
CA LEU A 44 -6.96 3.21 0.76
C LEU A 44 -7.85 2.10 0.19
N GLN A 45 -9.16 2.35 0.05
CA GLN A 45 -10.09 1.39 -0.57
C GLN A 45 -9.70 1.06 -2.01
N LYS A 46 -9.39 2.07 -2.83
CA LYS A 46 -8.90 1.87 -4.21
C LYS A 46 -7.60 1.05 -4.22
N THR A 47 -6.67 1.37 -3.33
CA THR A 47 -5.39 0.67 -3.25
C THR A 47 -5.57 -0.79 -2.82
N LEU A 48 -6.46 -1.05 -1.86
CA LEU A 48 -6.79 -2.39 -1.37
C LEU A 48 -7.43 -3.23 -2.47
N ALA A 49 -8.37 -2.66 -3.24
CA ALA A 49 -8.96 -3.36 -4.39
C ALA A 49 -7.90 -3.77 -5.43
N LEU A 50 -6.94 -2.88 -5.74
CA LEU A 50 -5.81 -3.20 -6.63
C LEU A 50 -4.87 -4.27 -6.04
N GLN A 51 -4.72 -4.34 -4.71
CA GLN A 51 -3.92 -5.39 -4.07
C GLN A 51 -4.61 -6.76 -4.19
N VAL A 52 -5.92 -6.80 -3.97
CA VAL A 52 -6.72 -8.04 -4.09
C VAL A 52 -6.68 -8.57 -5.52
N ALA A 53 -6.83 -7.69 -6.51
CA ALA A 53 -6.80 -8.07 -7.92
C ALA A 53 -5.41 -8.51 -8.44
N ALA A 54 -4.34 -8.24 -7.69
CA ALA A 54 -2.97 -8.59 -8.05
C ALA A 54 -2.47 -9.90 -7.40
N LYS A 55 -3.31 -10.55 -6.58
CA LYS A 55 -3.08 -11.91 -6.09
C LYS A 55 -3.57 -12.91 -7.12
#